data_AF-A0A6M2EL35-F1
#
_entry.id   AF-A0A6M2EL35-F1
#
_cell.length_a   1.000
_cell.length_b   1.000
_cell.length_c   1.000
_cell.angle_alpha   90.00
_cell.angle_beta   90.00
_cell.angle_gamma   90.00
#
_symmetry.space_group_name_H-M   'P 1'
#
loop_
_entity.id
_entity.type
_entity.pdbx_description
1 polymer ?
#
loop_
_entity_poly.entity_id
_entity_poly.type
_entity_poly.pdbx_seq_one_letter_code
_entity_poly.pdbx_strand_id
1 'polypeptide(L)'
;MSPYFTDHHSLCRAPLAIGYLYLSLLLSSFSTAHAQVLQSCSATTNCGVGLYCGNCPALGKTQPICTRGQAIIPNSIINGLPFNKYTWLVTHNSFSIVDAPPLPGVQRLTFYNQEDTVTNQLRNGVRGLMLDMYDFEGDIWLCHSFRGQCYNFTAFQPAINTLKEVESFLSENPTEIVTIIIEDYVHTPKGLINLFTNAGLDKYWFPVSKMPKKGDDWPTVTEMVQENHRLVVFTSIASKEAEEGVAYQWKYMLENEAGDPGVKPGSCPSRKESKPLNSKSASLFLMNYFPTYPVETEACKEHSTPLAQMVGTCYKAAGNVMPNFLAVNFYMRSDGGGVFDAMDRMNGQACGCSTVTACQAGAPFGSCNNVTIPNVSPVTNTAGSTSPLSNSAGSFTGSVQFSKSATKIQSPNSFVLSVFFSISSILIILWIQ
;
A
#
# COMPACT_ATOMS: atom_id res chain seq x y z
N MET A 1 -63.89 69.39 -28.87
CA MET A 1 -64.85 68.28 -29.08
C MET A 1 -64.06 66.98 -29.15
N SER A 2 -64.36 66.04 -28.25
CA SER A 2 -63.89 64.64 -28.23
C SER A 2 -64.43 63.86 -29.47
N PRO A 3 -64.13 62.56 -29.76
CA PRO A 3 -63.55 61.53 -28.87
C PRO A 3 -62.69 60.38 -29.51
N TYR A 4 -62.27 59.45 -28.63
CA TYR A 4 -62.03 57.99 -28.78
C TYR A 4 -60.60 57.41 -28.81
N PHE A 5 -60.21 56.92 -27.61
CA PHE A 5 -59.62 55.62 -27.22
C PHE A 5 -58.75 54.81 -28.19
N THR A 6 -57.62 54.35 -27.68
CA THR A 6 -57.33 52.90 -27.61
C THR A 6 -56.43 52.56 -26.41
N ASP A 7 -56.75 51.41 -25.84
CA ASP A 7 -56.31 50.82 -24.59
C ASP A 7 -55.16 49.82 -24.88
N HIS A 8 -54.15 49.75 -24.01
CA HIS A 8 -53.28 48.57 -23.93
C HIS A 8 -52.67 48.41 -22.54
N HIS A 9 -53.31 47.56 -21.75
CA HIS A 9 -52.71 46.84 -20.64
C HIS A 9 -51.52 45.99 -21.11
N SER A 10 -50.32 46.27 -20.59
CA SER A 10 -49.18 45.35 -20.64
C SER A 10 -48.99 44.71 -19.26
N LEU A 11 -49.32 43.43 -19.18
CA LEU A 11 -49.01 42.53 -18.06
C LEU A 11 -47.49 42.32 -18.00
N CYS A 12 -46.88 42.68 -16.86
CA CYS A 12 -45.52 42.26 -16.51
C CYS A 12 -45.43 40.73 -16.47
N ARG A 13 -44.92 40.11 -17.54
CA ARG A 13 -44.43 38.72 -17.51
C ARG A 13 -43.08 38.71 -16.80
N ALA A 14 -43.06 38.25 -15.56
CA ALA A 14 -41.83 37.76 -14.94
C ALA A 14 -41.26 36.62 -15.83
N PRO A 15 -39.95 36.63 -16.15
CA PRO A 15 -39.41 35.65 -17.09
C PRO A 15 -39.32 34.28 -16.40
N LEU A 16 -39.95 33.28 -17.01
CA LEU A 16 -39.80 31.84 -16.74
C LEU A 16 -38.34 31.35 -16.72
N ALA A 17 -37.38 32.19 -17.11
CA ALA A 17 -35.95 31.91 -17.11
C ALA A 17 -35.34 31.77 -15.70
N ILE A 18 -35.91 32.42 -14.68
CA ILE A 18 -35.36 32.33 -13.31
C ILE A 18 -35.69 30.97 -12.68
N GLY A 19 -36.87 30.41 -12.95
CA GLY A 19 -37.26 29.08 -12.46
C GLY A 19 -36.43 27.93 -13.05
N TYR A 20 -36.04 28.05 -14.33
CA TYR A 20 -35.16 27.06 -14.97
C TYR A 20 -33.74 27.10 -14.42
N LEU A 21 -33.21 28.27 -14.07
CA LEU A 21 -31.86 28.40 -13.51
C LEU A 21 -31.75 27.69 -12.15
N TYR A 22 -32.77 27.84 -11.28
CA TYR A 22 -32.84 27.14 -10.00
C TYR A 22 -33.02 25.62 -10.15
N LEU A 23 -33.76 25.15 -11.17
CA LEU A 23 -33.91 23.71 -11.43
C LEU A 23 -32.61 23.08 -11.99
N SER A 24 -31.85 23.81 -12.81
CA SER A 24 -30.52 23.37 -13.27
C SER A 24 -29.43 23.43 -12.19
N LEU A 25 -29.55 24.32 -11.19
CA LEU A 25 -28.64 24.38 -10.04
C LEU A 25 -28.96 23.32 -8.96
N LEU A 26 -30.19 22.80 -8.93
CA LEU A 26 -30.58 21.67 -8.06
C LEU A 26 -30.21 20.29 -8.64
N LEU A 27 -29.87 20.22 -9.95
CA LEU A 27 -29.46 18.99 -10.64
C LEU A 27 -27.95 18.77 -10.72
N SER A 28 -27.12 19.71 -10.24
CA SER A 28 -25.65 19.56 -10.21
C SER A 28 -25.10 19.04 -8.88
N SER A 29 -25.95 18.73 -7.92
CA SER A 29 -25.56 18.09 -6.66
C SER A 29 -25.80 16.58 -6.69
N PHE A 30 -25.51 15.91 -7.82
CA PHE A 30 -25.28 14.48 -7.76
C PHE A 30 -23.96 14.29 -7.02
N SER A 31 -24.02 13.98 -5.73
CA SER A 31 -22.94 13.28 -5.06
C SER A 31 -22.63 12.05 -5.92
N THR A 32 -21.52 12.10 -6.68
CA THR A 32 -21.09 10.95 -7.46
C THR A 32 -20.85 9.84 -6.47
N ALA A 33 -21.75 8.86 -6.43
CA ALA A 33 -21.58 7.69 -5.59
C ALA A 33 -20.30 6.99 -6.05
N HIS A 34 -19.28 7.03 -5.21
CA HIS A 34 -18.00 6.42 -5.54
C HIS A 34 -18.16 4.90 -5.50
N ALA A 35 -17.63 4.24 -6.52
CA ALA A 35 -17.66 2.79 -6.67
C ALA A 35 -16.89 2.13 -5.51
N GLN A 36 -17.49 1.08 -4.96
CA GLN A 36 -16.98 0.25 -3.89
C GLN A 36 -16.11 -0.88 -4.44
N VAL A 37 -15.40 -1.60 -3.56
CA VAL A 37 -14.55 -2.73 -3.93
C VAL A 37 -15.32 -3.73 -4.82
N LEU A 38 -14.66 -4.26 -5.85
CA LEU A 38 -15.19 -5.14 -6.91
C LEU A 38 -16.17 -4.48 -7.91
N GLN A 39 -16.62 -3.25 -7.69
CA GLN A 39 -17.46 -2.54 -8.67
C GLN A 39 -16.61 -2.01 -9.82
N SER A 40 -17.18 -2.01 -11.02
CA SER A 40 -16.49 -1.54 -12.23
C SER A 40 -16.08 -0.07 -12.12
N CYS A 41 -14.93 0.26 -12.70
CA CYS A 41 -14.42 1.61 -12.76
C CYS A 41 -13.83 1.88 -14.16
N SER A 42 -13.71 3.16 -14.52
CA SER A 42 -13.11 3.59 -15.79
C SER A 42 -11.96 4.57 -15.61
N ALA A 43 -11.86 5.17 -14.42
CA ALA A 43 -10.83 6.09 -13.98
C ALA A 43 -10.63 5.95 -12.46
N THR A 44 -9.47 6.40 -11.97
CA THR A 44 -9.12 6.39 -10.54
C THR A 44 -10.12 7.16 -9.68
N THR A 45 -10.67 8.26 -10.19
CA THR A 45 -11.67 9.09 -9.49
C THR A 45 -13.04 8.44 -9.37
N ASN A 46 -13.29 7.31 -10.04
CA ASN A 46 -14.56 6.59 -9.88
C ASN A 46 -14.62 5.79 -8.58
N CYS A 47 -13.47 5.43 -8.00
CA CYS A 47 -13.42 4.61 -6.80
C CYS A 47 -13.47 5.46 -5.53
N GLY A 48 -13.98 4.87 -4.44
CA GLY A 48 -14.02 5.51 -3.13
C GLY A 48 -12.63 5.85 -2.58
N VAL A 49 -12.59 6.65 -1.52
CA VAL A 49 -11.35 6.96 -0.79
C VAL A 49 -10.66 5.67 -0.34
N GLY A 50 -9.35 5.59 -0.51
CA GLY A 50 -8.54 4.40 -0.18
C GLY A 50 -8.71 3.25 -1.17
N LEU A 51 -9.41 3.45 -2.28
CA LEU A 51 -9.56 2.49 -3.37
C LEU A 51 -8.82 2.94 -4.62
N TYR A 52 -8.44 1.96 -5.44
CA TYR A 52 -7.73 2.13 -6.69
C TYR A 52 -8.49 1.44 -7.82
N CYS A 53 -8.46 2.00 -9.04
CA CYS A 53 -9.08 1.38 -10.21
C CYS A 53 -8.04 0.51 -10.93
N GLY A 54 -8.14 -0.81 -10.75
CA GLY A 54 -7.19 -1.79 -11.27
C GLY A 54 -7.87 -3.02 -11.87
N ASN A 55 -7.09 -3.91 -12.48
CA ASN A 55 -7.59 -5.19 -12.99
C ASN A 55 -6.59 -6.31 -12.66
N CYS A 56 -6.97 -7.56 -12.94
CA CYS A 56 -6.08 -8.70 -12.75
C CYS A 56 -6.09 -9.65 -13.96
N PRO A 57 -5.35 -9.32 -15.02
CA PRO A 57 -5.29 -10.13 -16.24
C PRO A 57 -4.79 -11.57 -16.01
N ALA A 58 -3.89 -11.79 -15.04
CA ALA A 58 -3.39 -13.12 -14.67
C ALA A 58 -4.49 -14.09 -14.18
N LEU A 59 -5.65 -13.56 -13.79
CA LEU A 59 -6.86 -14.32 -13.43
C LEU A 59 -7.96 -14.26 -14.50
N GLY A 60 -7.67 -13.71 -15.69
CA GLY A 60 -8.66 -13.45 -16.73
C GLY A 60 -9.62 -12.29 -16.42
N LYS A 61 -9.38 -11.54 -15.33
CA LYS A 61 -10.19 -10.38 -14.92
C LYS A 61 -9.63 -9.11 -15.57
N THR A 62 -9.94 -8.90 -16.85
CA THR A 62 -9.41 -7.77 -17.63
C THR A 62 -10.18 -6.46 -17.45
N GLN A 63 -11.45 -6.54 -17.04
CA GLN A 63 -12.27 -5.36 -16.76
C GLN A 63 -11.80 -4.65 -15.49
N PRO A 64 -11.56 -3.33 -15.54
CA PRO A 64 -11.17 -2.59 -14.35
C PRO A 64 -12.27 -2.55 -13.29
N ILE A 65 -11.87 -2.76 -12.05
CA ILE A 65 -12.69 -2.73 -10.84
C ILE A 65 -11.98 -1.91 -9.77
N CYS A 66 -12.75 -1.40 -8.81
CA CYS A 66 -12.17 -0.81 -7.62
C CYS A 66 -11.57 -1.90 -6.73
N THR A 67 -10.29 -1.77 -6.41
CA THR A 67 -9.54 -2.60 -5.46
C THR A 67 -9.13 -1.76 -4.26
N ARG A 68 -8.79 -2.39 -3.14
CA ARG A 68 -8.22 -1.68 -1.99
C ARG A 68 -6.82 -1.17 -2.34
N GLY A 69 -6.53 0.07 -1.99
CA GLY A 69 -5.25 0.74 -2.22
C GLY A 69 -4.62 1.32 -0.95
N GLN A 70 -5.28 1.19 0.20
CA GLN A 70 -4.81 1.75 1.46
C GLN A 70 -5.14 0.82 2.64
N ALA A 71 -4.19 0.69 3.57
CA ALA A 71 -4.36 -0.10 4.77
C ALA A 71 -5.19 0.62 5.84
N ILE A 72 -5.87 -0.17 6.67
CA ILE A 72 -6.36 0.30 7.97
C ILE A 72 -5.22 0.12 8.97
N ILE A 73 -4.85 1.21 9.65
CA ILE A 73 -3.78 1.18 10.65
C ILE A 73 -4.32 0.53 11.93
N PRO A 74 -3.87 -0.69 12.30
CA PRO A 74 -4.60 -1.52 13.27
C PRO A 74 -4.63 -0.91 14.68
N ASN A 75 -3.57 -0.22 15.09
CA ASN A 75 -3.50 0.46 16.39
C ASN A 75 -4.43 1.68 16.49
N SER A 76 -5.04 2.15 15.39
CA SER A 76 -6.12 3.14 15.46
C SER A 76 -7.47 2.54 15.86
N ILE A 77 -7.61 1.20 15.81
CA ILE A 77 -8.84 0.48 16.21
C ILE A 77 -8.60 -0.27 17.52
N ILE A 78 -7.55 -1.08 17.58
CA ILE A 78 -7.16 -1.86 18.76
C ILE A 78 -5.87 -1.27 19.32
N ASN A 79 -5.99 -0.37 20.29
CA ASN A 79 -4.84 0.30 20.91
C ASN A 79 -4.32 -0.46 22.14
N GLY A 80 -3.09 -0.16 22.56
CA GLY A 80 -2.51 -0.61 23.83
C GLY A 80 -1.92 -2.01 23.80
N LEU A 81 -1.83 -2.66 22.64
CA LEU A 81 -1.15 -3.95 22.53
C LEU A 81 0.37 -3.76 22.36
N PRO A 82 1.17 -4.74 22.80
CA PRO A 82 2.59 -4.85 22.43
C PRO A 82 2.80 -4.77 20.91
N PHE A 83 3.90 -4.16 20.47
CA PHE A 83 4.22 -4.03 19.03
C PHE A 83 4.18 -5.37 18.27
N ASN A 84 4.60 -6.46 18.92
CA ASN A 84 4.57 -7.83 18.39
C ASN A 84 3.19 -8.52 18.48
N LYS A 85 2.09 -7.79 18.76
CA LYS A 85 0.72 -8.30 18.60
C LYS A 85 0.02 -7.75 17.36
N TYR A 86 0.65 -6.81 16.66
CA TYR A 86 0.17 -6.30 15.39
C TYR A 86 0.83 -7.02 14.22
N THR A 87 0.14 -7.02 13.09
CA THR A 87 0.69 -7.33 11.78
C THR A 87 0.86 -6.04 10.98
N TRP A 88 2.01 -5.86 10.36
CA TRP A 88 2.40 -4.70 9.56
C TRP A 88 2.72 -5.12 8.12
N LEU A 89 2.27 -4.33 7.14
CA LEU A 89 2.61 -4.54 5.74
C LEU A 89 4.05 -4.12 5.50
N VAL A 90 4.79 -4.97 4.79
CA VAL A 90 6.18 -4.76 4.41
C VAL A 90 6.30 -4.85 2.89
N THR A 91 7.06 -3.92 2.31
CA THR A 91 7.42 -3.97 0.88
C THR A 91 8.82 -4.55 0.74
N HIS A 92 8.94 -5.61 -0.06
CA HIS A 92 10.21 -6.22 -0.42
C HIS A 92 10.95 -5.30 -1.40
N ASN A 93 12.24 -5.05 -1.15
CA ASN A 93 13.07 -4.15 -1.95
C ASN A 93 12.36 -2.84 -2.30
N SER A 94 11.95 -2.12 -1.24
CA SER A 94 11.04 -0.96 -1.30
C SER A 94 11.47 0.14 -2.28
N PHE A 95 12.77 0.24 -2.54
CA PHE A 95 13.38 1.22 -3.43
C PHE A 95 13.42 0.80 -4.91
N SER A 96 13.16 -0.49 -5.18
CA SER A 96 13.23 -1.09 -6.51
C SER A 96 11.96 -0.79 -7.28
N ILE A 97 11.83 0.46 -7.73
CA ILE A 97 10.59 1.03 -8.28
C ILE A 97 10.61 0.95 -9.81
N VAL A 98 9.52 0.44 -10.40
CA VAL A 98 9.30 0.43 -11.85
C VAL A 98 9.44 1.83 -12.44
N ASP A 99 10.11 1.93 -13.58
CA ASP A 99 10.40 3.19 -14.29
C ASP A 99 11.25 4.22 -13.51
N ALA A 100 11.80 3.87 -12.33
CA ALA A 100 12.77 4.74 -11.67
C ALA A 100 13.93 5.05 -12.63
N PRO A 101 14.36 6.31 -12.77
CA PRO A 101 15.39 6.66 -13.75
C PRO A 101 16.70 5.92 -13.43
N PRO A 102 17.38 5.35 -14.44
CA PRO A 102 18.68 4.74 -14.26
C PRO A 102 19.77 5.81 -14.06
N LEU A 103 20.98 5.37 -13.68
CA LEU A 103 22.13 6.26 -13.65
C LEU A 103 22.43 6.82 -15.06
N PRO A 104 22.90 8.08 -15.16
CA PRO A 104 23.22 8.69 -16.46
C PRO A 104 24.18 7.82 -17.29
N GLY A 105 23.77 7.49 -18.52
CA GLY A 105 24.57 6.69 -19.44
C GLY A 105 24.63 5.19 -19.14
N VAL A 106 23.85 4.69 -18.18
CA VAL A 106 23.83 3.27 -17.80
C VAL A 106 22.45 2.69 -18.00
N GLN A 107 22.33 1.56 -18.71
CA GLN A 107 21.08 0.81 -18.75
C GLN A 107 20.96 -0.01 -17.46
N ARG A 108 19.85 0.17 -16.71
CA ARG A 108 19.57 -0.67 -15.55
C ARG A 108 19.12 -2.07 -16.02
N LEU A 109 19.77 -3.11 -15.49
CA LEU A 109 19.52 -4.53 -15.78
C LEU A 109 19.29 -5.25 -14.45
N THR A 110 18.08 -5.15 -13.94
CA THR A 110 17.66 -5.76 -12.69
C THR A 110 16.15 -5.93 -12.65
N PHE A 111 15.64 -6.52 -11.58
CA PHE A 111 14.20 -6.68 -11.35
C PHE A 111 13.64 -5.51 -10.54
N TYR A 112 12.35 -5.25 -10.72
CA TYR A 112 11.61 -4.22 -9.99
C TYR A 112 10.61 -4.89 -9.05
N ASN A 113 10.43 -4.32 -7.87
CA ASN A 113 9.62 -4.91 -6.82
C ASN A 113 8.39 -4.08 -6.48
N GLN A 114 8.40 -2.77 -6.74
CA GLN A 114 7.30 -1.87 -6.39
C GLN A 114 7.01 -0.91 -7.54
N GLU A 115 5.84 -0.27 -7.53
CA GLU A 115 5.46 0.77 -8.49
C GLU A 115 5.39 2.16 -7.86
N ASP A 116 5.24 2.21 -6.53
CA ASP A 116 5.10 3.44 -5.77
C ASP A 116 6.44 3.88 -5.17
N THR A 117 6.61 5.20 -5.03
CA THR A 117 7.70 5.77 -4.21
C THR A 117 7.59 5.30 -2.77
N VAL A 118 8.70 5.31 -2.02
CA VAL A 118 8.68 4.93 -0.60
C VAL A 118 7.74 5.84 0.20
N THR A 119 7.69 7.13 -0.13
CA THR A 119 6.69 8.06 0.41
C THR A 119 5.25 7.56 0.21
N ASN A 120 4.89 7.10 -1.00
CA ASN A 120 3.55 6.62 -1.28
C ASN A 120 3.27 5.25 -0.64
N GLN A 121 4.27 4.36 -0.59
CA GLN A 121 4.18 3.10 0.17
C GLN A 121 3.77 3.38 1.62
N LEU A 122 4.46 4.29 2.30
CA LEU A 122 4.17 4.67 3.69
C LEU A 122 2.78 5.33 3.83
N ARG A 123 2.40 6.23 2.92
CA ARG A 123 1.06 6.86 2.91
C ARG A 123 -0.08 5.87 2.69
N ASN A 124 0.18 4.81 1.92
CA ASN A 124 -0.76 3.74 1.65
C ASN A 124 -0.81 2.68 2.79
N GLY A 125 -0.04 2.88 3.85
CA GLY A 125 -0.12 2.10 5.09
C GLY A 125 0.96 1.03 5.25
N VAL A 126 1.98 1.00 4.38
CA VAL A 126 3.19 0.21 4.61
C VAL A 126 3.89 0.73 5.87
N ARG A 127 4.33 -0.18 6.74
CA ARG A 127 5.03 0.15 8.00
C ARG A 127 6.33 -0.64 8.19
N GLY A 128 6.69 -1.48 7.23
CA GLY A 128 8.02 -2.05 7.12
C GLY A 128 8.62 -1.89 5.72
N LEU A 129 9.92 -1.66 5.64
CA LEU A 129 10.65 -1.53 4.39
C LEU A 129 11.82 -2.52 4.40
N MET A 130 11.90 -3.40 3.41
CA MET A 130 13.12 -4.17 3.16
C MET A 130 14.02 -3.42 2.19
N LEU A 131 15.30 -3.27 2.56
CA LEU A 131 16.29 -2.48 1.82
C LEU A 131 17.61 -3.25 1.70
N ASP A 132 18.04 -3.51 0.48
CA ASP A 132 19.39 -4.02 0.22
C ASP A 132 20.37 -2.84 0.13
N MET A 133 21.30 -2.74 1.09
CA MET A 133 22.25 -1.63 1.20
C MET A 133 23.68 -2.10 0.94
N TYR A 134 24.41 -1.37 0.10
CA TYR A 134 25.78 -1.69 -0.33
C TYR A 134 26.69 -0.47 -0.21
N ASP A 135 27.97 -0.70 0.08
CA ASP A 135 29.00 0.30 -0.24
C ASP A 135 29.17 0.41 -1.77
N PHE A 136 29.00 1.62 -2.32
CA PHE A 136 29.14 1.89 -3.74
C PHE A 136 29.46 3.35 -4.00
N GLU A 137 30.39 3.63 -4.92
CA GLU A 137 30.78 5.01 -5.30
C GLU A 137 31.14 5.92 -4.10
N GLY A 138 31.75 5.33 -3.05
CA GLY A 138 32.16 6.05 -1.85
C GLY A 138 31.03 6.44 -0.88
N ASP A 139 29.82 5.91 -1.08
CA ASP A 139 28.65 6.12 -0.22
C ASP A 139 27.87 4.80 -0.04
N ILE A 140 26.75 4.83 0.69
CA ILE A 140 25.85 3.69 0.84
C ILE A 140 24.68 3.84 -0.13
N TRP A 141 24.52 2.83 -0.98
CA TRP A 141 23.52 2.81 -2.04
C TRP A 141 22.53 1.68 -1.88
N LEU A 142 21.35 1.91 -2.47
CA LEU A 142 20.33 0.88 -2.65
C LEU A 142 20.52 0.24 -4.02
N CYS A 143 20.74 -1.08 -4.02
CA CYS A 143 21.04 -1.84 -5.23
C CYS A 143 20.31 -3.18 -5.22
N HIS A 144 19.72 -3.58 -6.35
CA HIS A 144 19.20 -4.93 -6.51
C HIS A 144 20.25 -5.76 -7.24
N SER A 145 21.22 -6.29 -6.48
CA SER A 145 22.49 -6.81 -7.00
C SER A 145 22.79 -8.23 -6.51
N PHE A 146 24.02 -8.71 -6.75
CA PHE A 146 24.41 -10.09 -6.46
C PHE A 146 25.85 -10.19 -5.96
N ARG A 147 26.14 -11.28 -5.24
CA ARG A 147 27.48 -11.58 -4.66
C ARG A 147 28.01 -10.50 -3.72
N GLY A 148 27.12 -9.77 -3.05
CA GLY A 148 27.48 -8.74 -2.09
C GLY A 148 28.21 -7.54 -2.67
N GLN A 149 28.03 -7.26 -3.97
CA GLN A 149 28.62 -6.10 -4.63
C GLN A 149 27.53 -5.36 -5.39
N CYS A 150 27.56 -4.02 -5.34
CA CYS A 150 26.71 -3.20 -6.19
C CYS A 150 27.45 -2.82 -7.48
N TYR A 151 26.74 -2.88 -8.60
CA TYR A 151 27.19 -2.43 -9.90
C TYR A 151 26.33 -1.27 -10.39
N ASN A 152 26.90 -0.42 -11.24
CA ASN A 152 26.20 0.71 -11.86
C ASN A 152 24.86 0.30 -12.54
N PHE A 153 24.82 -0.86 -13.22
CA PHE A 153 23.63 -1.36 -13.89
C PHE A 153 22.59 -2.01 -12.94
N THR A 154 22.91 -2.16 -11.66
CA THR A 154 22.00 -2.66 -10.60
C THR A 154 21.64 -1.60 -9.56
N ALA A 155 22.30 -0.44 -9.61
CA ALA A 155 22.13 0.65 -8.67
C ALA A 155 20.83 1.42 -8.93
N PHE A 156 20.16 1.82 -7.85
CA PHE A 156 18.99 2.69 -7.90
C PHE A 156 19.36 4.12 -7.51
N GLN A 157 19.74 4.33 -6.25
CA GLN A 157 20.08 5.65 -5.72
C GLN A 157 20.86 5.54 -4.40
N PRO A 158 21.51 6.62 -3.94
CA PRO A 158 22.03 6.71 -2.58
C PRO A 158 20.93 6.44 -1.55
N ALA A 159 21.23 5.64 -0.53
CA ALA A 159 20.25 5.22 0.48
C ALA A 159 19.70 6.39 1.30
N ILE A 160 20.48 7.46 1.44
CA ILE A 160 20.09 8.68 2.16
C ILE A 160 18.79 9.30 1.62
N ASN A 161 18.52 9.17 0.31
CA ASN A 161 17.32 9.74 -0.29
C ASN A 161 16.05 9.04 0.24
N THR A 162 16.05 7.71 0.23
CA THR A 162 14.95 6.91 0.78
C THR A 162 14.81 7.11 2.28
N LEU A 163 15.90 7.21 3.03
CA LEU A 163 15.82 7.49 4.47
C LEU A 163 15.27 8.89 4.78
N LYS A 164 15.51 9.89 3.93
CA LYS A 164 14.87 11.22 4.04
C LYS A 164 13.36 11.17 3.77
N GLU A 165 12.90 10.30 2.88
CA GLU A 165 11.45 10.05 2.71
C GLU A 165 10.85 9.49 4.01
N VAL A 166 11.55 8.55 4.66
CA VAL A 166 11.12 7.98 5.95
C VAL A 166 11.12 9.03 7.06
N GLU A 167 12.15 9.89 7.11
CA GLU A 167 12.24 10.96 8.11
C GLU A 167 11.10 11.97 7.93
N SER A 168 10.84 12.41 6.69
CA SER A 168 9.72 13.31 6.37
C SER A 168 8.40 12.70 6.82
N PHE A 169 8.18 11.42 6.53
CA PHE A 169 6.98 10.71 6.95
C PHE A 169 6.83 10.65 8.48
N LEU A 170 7.87 10.26 9.21
CA LEU A 170 7.82 10.19 10.68
C LEU A 170 7.69 11.56 11.35
N SER A 171 8.22 12.61 10.73
CA SER A 171 8.06 14.00 11.15
C SER A 171 6.62 14.50 10.95
N GLU A 172 6.00 14.17 9.80
CA GLU A 172 4.60 14.53 9.50
C GLU A 172 3.58 13.69 10.30
N ASN A 173 3.96 12.48 10.73
CA ASN A 173 3.05 11.51 11.36
C ASN A 173 3.59 11.07 12.74
N PRO A 174 3.33 11.85 13.81
CA PRO A 174 3.99 11.67 15.11
C PRO A 174 3.59 10.40 15.85
N THR A 175 2.51 9.73 15.45
CA THR A 175 2.01 8.49 16.07
C THR A 175 2.45 7.23 15.34
N GLU A 176 3.14 7.36 14.22
CA GLU A 176 3.49 6.22 13.36
C GLU A 176 4.87 5.68 13.71
N ILE A 177 5.02 4.36 13.53
CA ILE A 177 6.27 3.61 13.71
C ILE A 177 6.64 2.97 12.38
N VAL A 178 7.90 3.07 11.97
CA VAL A 178 8.42 2.42 10.76
C VAL A 178 9.47 1.38 11.15
N THR A 179 9.41 0.21 10.52
CA THR A 179 10.44 -0.83 10.61
C THR A 179 11.29 -0.84 9.35
N ILE A 180 12.61 -0.92 9.47
CA ILE A 180 13.52 -1.12 8.33
C ILE A 180 14.31 -2.41 8.56
N ILE A 181 14.28 -3.30 7.57
CA ILE A 181 15.00 -4.58 7.58
C ILE A 181 16.03 -4.52 6.46
N ILE A 182 17.32 -4.55 6.82
CA ILE A 182 18.42 -4.32 5.90
C ILE A 182 19.08 -5.65 5.52
N GLU A 183 19.05 -5.98 4.24
CA GLU A 183 20.01 -6.93 3.69
C GLU A 183 21.34 -6.18 3.49
N ASP A 184 22.27 -6.44 4.41
CA ASP A 184 23.38 -5.54 4.69
C ASP A 184 24.69 -6.03 4.06
N TYR A 185 25.13 -5.29 3.04
CA TYR A 185 26.42 -5.42 2.37
C TYR A 185 27.30 -4.18 2.58
N VAL A 186 27.05 -3.43 3.66
CA VAL A 186 27.86 -2.26 4.04
C VAL A 186 29.01 -2.72 4.94
N HIS A 187 30.23 -2.61 4.43
CA HIS A 187 31.48 -2.91 5.10
C HIS A 187 32.12 -1.67 5.73
N THR A 188 31.76 -0.46 5.29
CA THR A 188 32.21 0.79 5.90
C THR A 188 31.87 0.81 7.41
N PRO A 189 32.86 0.90 8.31
CA PRO A 189 32.62 0.89 9.75
C PRO A 189 31.70 2.03 10.18
N LYS A 190 30.67 1.73 10.97
CA LYS A 190 29.61 2.68 11.38
C LYS A 190 28.87 3.34 10.22
N GLY A 191 28.97 2.78 9.01
CA GLY A 191 28.36 3.34 7.81
C GLY A 191 26.85 3.50 7.98
N LEU A 192 26.17 2.46 8.47
CA LEU A 192 24.73 2.49 8.71
C LEU A 192 24.35 3.54 9.76
N ILE A 193 24.97 3.54 10.94
CA ILE A 193 24.66 4.51 12.00
C ILE A 193 24.84 5.94 11.50
N ASN A 194 25.96 6.23 10.84
CA ASN A 194 26.22 7.56 10.27
C ASN A 194 25.17 7.95 9.22
N LEU A 195 24.79 7.01 8.34
CA LEU A 195 23.76 7.22 7.34
C LEU A 195 22.40 7.58 7.98
N PHE A 196 21.96 6.84 9.00
CA PHE A 196 20.71 7.09 9.71
C PHE A 196 20.75 8.41 10.48
N THR A 197 21.84 8.74 11.16
CA THR A 197 22.03 10.04 11.82
C THR A 197 22.00 11.19 10.81
N ASN A 198 22.68 11.05 9.67
CA ASN A 198 22.69 12.07 8.61
C ASN A 198 21.30 12.25 7.95
N ALA A 199 20.47 11.21 7.95
CA ALA A 199 19.07 11.29 7.53
C ALA A 199 18.18 12.00 8.58
N GLY A 200 18.66 12.20 9.81
CA GLY A 200 17.89 12.76 10.92
C GLY A 200 16.98 11.74 11.61
N LEU A 201 17.25 10.43 11.44
CA LEU A 201 16.41 9.34 11.94
C LEU A 201 16.84 8.79 13.31
N ASP A 202 18.03 9.15 13.78
CA ASP A 202 18.57 8.77 15.09
C ASP A 202 17.66 9.18 16.25
N LYS A 203 16.99 10.33 16.14
CA LYS A 203 15.99 10.81 17.11
C LYS A 203 14.79 9.87 17.29
N TYR A 204 14.54 8.95 16.35
CA TYR A 204 13.44 7.98 16.40
C TYR A 204 13.87 6.56 16.79
N TRP A 205 15.17 6.32 16.94
CA TRP A 205 15.74 4.98 17.00
C TRP A 205 15.28 4.17 18.22
N PHE A 206 14.73 2.98 18.00
CA PHE A 206 14.43 2.04 19.08
C PHE A 206 15.71 1.28 19.49
N PRO A 207 16.21 1.43 20.73
CA PRO A 207 17.53 0.92 21.11
C PRO A 207 17.50 -0.60 21.41
N VAL A 208 18.57 -1.30 21.02
CA VAL A 208 18.78 -2.74 21.28
C VAL A 208 18.64 -3.10 22.77
N SER A 209 19.03 -2.19 23.66
CA SER A 209 18.92 -2.39 25.12
C SER A 209 17.48 -2.54 25.62
N LYS A 210 16.50 -2.00 24.89
CA LYS A 210 15.07 -2.11 25.18
C LYS A 210 14.37 -3.23 24.39
N MET A 211 15.07 -3.90 23.47
CA MET A 211 14.47 -4.99 22.69
C MET A 211 14.23 -6.22 23.58
N PRO A 212 13.02 -6.84 23.50
CA PRO A 212 12.71 -8.01 24.28
C PRO A 212 13.62 -9.18 23.97
N LYS A 213 13.74 -10.10 24.93
CA LYS A 213 14.54 -11.32 24.79
C LYS A 213 13.63 -12.52 24.97
N LYS A 214 14.04 -13.68 24.43
CA LYS A 214 13.39 -14.97 24.70
C LYS A 214 11.88 -15.01 24.42
N GLY A 215 11.41 -14.29 23.42
CA GLY A 215 10.00 -14.30 23.02
C GLY A 215 9.08 -13.41 23.86
N ASP A 216 9.63 -12.59 24.76
CA ASP A 216 8.87 -11.62 25.53
C ASP A 216 8.18 -10.57 24.64
N ASP A 217 7.13 -9.97 25.17
CA ASP A 217 6.38 -8.91 24.50
C ASP A 217 7.22 -7.64 24.36
N TRP A 218 7.05 -6.97 23.22
CA TRP A 218 7.61 -5.64 22.97
C TRP A 218 6.88 -4.59 23.80
N PRO A 219 7.48 -3.40 24.02
CA PRO A 219 6.71 -2.27 24.50
C PRO A 219 5.46 -2.07 23.64
N THR A 220 4.41 -1.55 24.24
CA THR A 220 3.20 -1.21 23.51
C THR A 220 3.52 -0.14 22.47
N VAL A 221 2.74 -0.10 21.38
CA VAL A 221 2.89 0.95 20.36
C VAL A 221 2.76 2.35 20.98
N THR A 222 1.87 2.50 21.97
CA THR A 222 1.71 3.73 22.74
C THR A 222 2.98 4.13 23.48
N GLU A 223 3.62 3.20 24.21
CA GLU A 223 4.88 3.47 24.92
C GLU A 223 6.02 3.82 23.95
N MET A 224 6.13 3.09 22.83
CA MET A 224 7.12 3.38 21.79
C MET A 224 6.96 4.80 21.23
N VAL A 225 5.72 5.21 20.92
CA VAL A 225 5.42 6.56 20.43
C VAL A 225 5.70 7.62 21.48
N GLN A 226 5.31 7.40 22.74
CA GLN A 226 5.54 8.34 23.84
C GLN A 226 7.02 8.59 24.12
N GLU A 227 7.85 7.56 24.01
CA GLU A 227 9.31 7.66 24.13
C GLU A 227 9.99 8.13 22.83
N ASN A 228 9.21 8.41 21.78
CA ASN A 228 9.67 8.72 20.42
C ASN A 228 10.55 7.62 19.78
N HIS A 229 10.47 6.37 20.26
CA HIS A 229 11.11 5.21 19.65
C HIS A 229 10.29 4.66 18.48
N ARG A 230 10.24 5.44 17.39
CA ARG A 230 9.35 5.23 16.23
C ARG A 230 10.05 4.65 15.01
N LEU A 231 11.32 4.28 15.12
CA LEU A 231 12.08 3.60 14.08
C LEU A 231 12.73 2.35 14.64
N VAL A 232 12.35 1.18 14.12
CA VAL A 232 12.95 -0.11 14.47
C VAL A 232 13.81 -0.57 13.29
N VAL A 233 15.10 -0.79 13.51
CA VAL A 233 16.03 -1.17 12.42
C VAL A 233 16.72 -2.49 12.70
N PHE A 234 16.69 -3.37 11.72
CA PHE A 234 17.38 -4.66 11.75
C PHE A 234 18.43 -4.75 10.63
N THR A 235 19.54 -5.41 10.91
CA THR A 235 20.59 -5.80 9.94
C THR A 235 20.72 -7.31 9.85
N SER A 236 21.10 -7.82 8.68
CA SER A 236 21.48 -9.22 8.46
C SER A 236 22.88 -9.58 8.98
N ILE A 237 23.68 -8.62 9.47
CA ILE A 237 25.06 -8.84 9.96
C ILE A 237 25.13 -8.89 11.49
N ALA A 238 25.59 -10.02 12.03
CA ALA A 238 25.60 -10.29 13.47
C ALA A 238 26.51 -9.36 14.28
N SER A 239 27.69 -9.00 13.77
CA SER A 239 28.68 -8.23 14.53
C SER A 239 28.22 -6.79 14.82
N LYS A 240 27.41 -6.20 13.92
CA LYS A 240 26.93 -4.81 14.02
C LYS A 240 26.04 -4.55 15.23
N GLU A 241 25.40 -5.56 15.80
CA GLU A 241 24.64 -5.36 17.03
C GLU A 241 25.56 -5.00 18.21
N ALA A 242 26.65 -5.76 18.38
CA ALA A 242 27.58 -5.54 19.48
C ALA A 242 28.50 -4.34 19.22
N GLU A 243 28.89 -4.12 17.96
CA GLU A 243 29.88 -3.12 17.56
C GLU A 243 29.26 -1.74 17.28
N GLU A 244 28.04 -1.71 16.75
CA GLU A 244 27.40 -0.49 16.23
C GLU A 244 26.00 -0.22 16.80
N GLY A 245 25.40 -1.19 17.50
CA GLY A 245 24.06 -1.06 18.09
C GLY A 245 22.90 -1.21 17.10
N VAL A 246 23.14 -1.77 15.91
CA VAL A 246 22.08 -2.11 14.93
C VAL A 246 21.61 -3.54 15.18
N ALA A 247 20.31 -3.73 15.42
CA ALA A 247 19.79 -5.01 15.88
C ALA A 247 19.99 -6.15 14.87
N TYR A 248 20.51 -7.29 15.32
CA TYR A 248 20.72 -8.43 14.45
C TYR A 248 19.40 -9.18 14.21
N GLN A 249 18.90 -9.19 12.97
CA GLN A 249 17.54 -9.67 12.67
C GLN A 249 17.25 -11.09 13.18
N TRP A 250 18.20 -12.02 12.98
CA TRP A 250 18.06 -13.44 13.30
C TRP A 250 18.00 -13.73 14.81
N LYS A 251 18.27 -12.72 15.64
CA LYS A 251 18.10 -12.79 17.10
C LYS A 251 16.67 -12.51 17.54
N TYR A 252 15.95 -11.62 16.83
CA TYR A 252 14.67 -11.07 17.25
C TYR A 252 13.49 -11.56 16.40
N MET A 253 13.76 -12.06 15.20
CA MET A 253 12.76 -12.37 14.18
C MET A 253 12.92 -13.81 13.69
N LEU A 254 11.79 -14.50 13.56
CA LEU A 254 11.67 -15.73 12.77
C LEU A 254 11.30 -15.34 11.35
N GLU A 255 11.73 -16.13 10.37
CA GLU A 255 11.45 -15.84 8.96
C GLU A 255 11.26 -17.13 8.16
N ASN A 256 10.27 -17.15 7.26
CA ASN A 256 10.17 -18.22 6.27
C ASN A 256 11.06 -17.94 5.07
N GLU A 257 11.39 -18.98 4.30
CA GLU A 257 12.14 -18.84 3.06
C GLU A 257 11.51 -17.78 2.15
N ALA A 258 12.36 -16.98 1.52
CA ALA A 258 11.97 -16.03 0.49
C ALA A 258 11.90 -16.71 -0.88
N GLY A 259 11.39 -16.00 -1.89
CA GLY A 259 11.33 -16.48 -3.27
C GLY A 259 10.38 -17.66 -3.47
N ASP A 260 10.66 -18.49 -4.48
CA ASP A 260 9.79 -19.60 -4.87
C ASP A 260 9.47 -20.58 -3.72
N PRO A 261 10.42 -20.92 -2.82
CA PRO A 261 10.13 -21.73 -1.64
C PRO A 261 9.12 -21.07 -0.67
N GLY A 262 9.08 -19.73 -0.60
CA GLY A 262 8.18 -18.97 0.27
C GLY A 262 6.74 -18.87 -0.23
N VAL A 263 6.52 -19.07 -1.52
CA VAL A 263 5.18 -19.02 -2.14
C VAL A 263 4.60 -20.41 -2.45
N LYS A 264 5.34 -21.49 -2.14
CA LYS A 264 4.94 -22.87 -2.42
C LYS A 264 3.65 -23.25 -1.65
N PRO A 265 2.52 -23.52 -2.33
CA PRO A 265 1.25 -23.79 -1.66
C PRO A 265 1.34 -24.88 -0.57
N GLY A 266 0.81 -24.57 0.62
CA GLY A 266 0.78 -25.50 1.76
C GLY A 266 2.13 -25.73 2.44
N SER A 267 3.19 -24.99 2.08
CA SER A 267 4.51 -25.08 2.71
C SER A 267 4.98 -23.70 3.16
N CYS A 268 5.44 -23.60 4.42
CA CYS A 268 6.07 -22.39 4.96
C CYS A 268 7.37 -22.78 5.68
N PRO A 269 8.44 -23.10 4.94
CA PRO A 269 9.70 -23.55 5.51
C PRO A 269 10.44 -22.38 6.18
N SER A 270 11.13 -22.64 7.29
CA SER A 270 12.00 -21.63 7.93
C SER A 270 13.20 -21.31 7.03
N ARG A 271 13.58 -20.04 6.94
CA ARG A 271 14.82 -19.63 6.28
C ARG A 271 16.03 -20.24 7.00
N LYS A 272 17.10 -20.56 6.26
CA LYS A 272 18.31 -21.21 6.81
C LYS A 272 18.92 -20.48 8.02
N GLU A 273 19.01 -19.16 7.97
CA GLU A 273 19.59 -18.32 9.03
C GLU A 273 18.64 -18.17 10.24
N SER A 274 17.34 -18.35 10.00
CA SER A 274 16.30 -18.26 11.02
C SER A 274 16.29 -19.52 11.90
N LYS A 275 15.87 -19.33 13.15
CA LYS A 275 15.40 -20.45 13.97
C LYS A 275 14.10 -21.03 13.39
N PRO A 276 13.71 -22.26 13.77
CA PRO A 276 12.42 -22.82 13.37
C PRO A 276 11.25 -21.87 13.68
N LEU A 277 10.25 -21.79 12.79
CA LEU A 277 9.11 -20.86 12.93
C LEU A 277 8.30 -21.05 14.22
N ASN A 278 8.33 -22.24 14.83
CA ASN A 278 7.67 -22.52 16.10
C ASN A 278 8.55 -22.24 17.34
N SER A 279 9.75 -21.69 17.15
CA SER A 279 10.65 -21.33 18.24
C SER A 279 10.05 -20.23 19.11
N LYS A 280 10.12 -20.40 20.43
CA LYS A 280 9.67 -19.37 21.39
C LYS A 280 10.77 -18.39 21.78
N SER A 281 11.93 -18.44 21.13
CA SER A 281 13.09 -17.62 21.50
C SER A 281 13.13 -16.23 20.84
N ALA A 282 12.27 -16.00 19.85
CA ALA A 282 12.05 -14.73 19.16
C ALA A 282 10.55 -14.39 19.21
N SER A 283 10.20 -13.11 19.32
CA SER A 283 8.81 -12.65 19.44
C SER A 283 8.26 -12.00 18.18
N LEU A 284 9.09 -11.79 17.16
CA LEU A 284 8.67 -11.32 15.85
C LEU A 284 8.70 -12.45 14.83
N PHE A 285 7.77 -12.42 13.87
CA PHE A 285 7.76 -13.28 12.69
C PHE A 285 7.53 -12.45 11.42
N LEU A 286 8.51 -12.49 10.51
CA LEU A 286 8.42 -11.97 9.14
C LEU A 286 8.02 -13.07 8.17
N MET A 287 6.86 -12.88 7.55
CA MET A 287 6.38 -13.74 6.50
C MET A 287 6.78 -13.17 5.13
N ASN A 288 7.70 -13.84 4.44
CA ASN A 288 7.99 -13.58 3.03
C ASN A 288 6.92 -14.23 2.16
N TYR A 289 6.23 -13.44 1.34
CA TYR A 289 5.29 -13.93 0.35
C TYR A 289 5.50 -13.24 -0.99
N PHE A 290 6.55 -13.65 -1.68
CA PHE A 290 6.87 -13.19 -3.02
C PHE A 290 7.72 -14.24 -3.75
N PRO A 291 7.55 -14.43 -5.08
CA PRO A 291 8.38 -15.32 -5.87
C PRO A 291 9.80 -14.76 -6.05
N THR A 292 10.72 -15.61 -6.51
CA THR A 292 12.12 -15.22 -6.77
C THR A 292 12.21 -14.11 -7.81
N TYR A 293 11.35 -14.19 -8.84
CA TYR A 293 11.25 -13.20 -9.89
C TYR A 293 9.97 -12.38 -9.69
N PRO A 294 10.07 -11.08 -9.37
CA PRO A 294 8.90 -10.23 -9.21
C PRO A 294 8.27 -9.97 -10.59
N VAL A 295 7.15 -10.63 -10.88
CA VAL A 295 6.42 -10.45 -12.14
C VAL A 295 5.21 -9.55 -11.90
N GLU A 296 5.33 -8.29 -12.32
CA GLU A 296 4.32 -7.23 -12.12
C GLU A 296 2.90 -7.64 -12.54
N THR A 297 2.76 -8.38 -13.64
CA THR A 297 1.47 -8.82 -14.17
C THR A 297 0.84 -9.98 -13.41
N GLU A 298 1.64 -10.76 -12.67
CA GLU A 298 1.17 -11.90 -11.86
C GLU A 298 0.88 -11.49 -10.41
N ALA A 299 1.45 -10.38 -9.93
CA ALA A 299 1.30 -9.94 -8.53
C ALA A 299 -0.16 -9.80 -8.07
N CYS A 300 -1.07 -9.38 -8.96
CA CYS A 300 -2.48 -9.29 -8.61
C CYS A 300 -3.09 -10.64 -8.21
N LYS A 301 -2.66 -11.73 -8.87
CA LYS A 301 -3.08 -13.11 -8.59
C LYS A 301 -2.42 -13.63 -7.32
N GLU A 302 -1.17 -13.28 -7.08
CA GLU A 302 -0.43 -13.63 -5.87
C GLU A 302 -1.15 -13.08 -4.63
N HIS A 303 -1.52 -11.80 -4.62
CA HIS A 303 -2.19 -11.15 -3.49
C HIS A 303 -3.71 -11.41 -3.40
N SER A 304 -4.21 -12.44 -4.06
CA SER A 304 -5.62 -12.84 -4.03
C SER A 304 -5.82 -14.03 -3.06
N THR A 305 -6.64 -15.01 -3.42
CA THR A 305 -6.84 -16.24 -2.63
C THR A 305 -5.55 -16.96 -2.19
N PRO A 306 -4.50 -17.08 -3.03
CA PRO A 306 -3.27 -17.78 -2.64
C PRO A 306 -2.57 -17.17 -1.41
N LEU A 307 -2.53 -15.84 -1.30
CA LEU A 307 -1.97 -15.16 -0.13
C LEU A 307 -2.70 -15.54 1.16
N ALA A 308 -4.04 -15.50 1.17
CA ALA A 308 -4.83 -15.85 2.36
C ALA A 308 -4.60 -17.32 2.79
N GLN A 309 -4.45 -18.23 1.83
CA GLN A 309 -4.09 -19.63 2.10
C GLN A 309 -2.68 -19.76 2.68
N MET A 310 -1.73 -18.96 2.19
CA MET A 310 -0.36 -19.00 2.70
C MET A 310 -0.26 -18.40 4.11
N VAL A 311 -0.99 -17.33 4.41
CA VAL A 311 -1.09 -16.78 5.77
C VAL A 311 -1.55 -17.86 6.75
N GLY A 312 -2.60 -18.62 6.41
CA GLY A 312 -3.07 -19.75 7.23
C GLY A 312 -2.06 -20.89 7.34
N THR A 313 -1.24 -21.11 6.30
CA THR A 313 -0.17 -22.12 6.29
C THR A 313 0.96 -21.71 7.24
N CYS A 314 1.45 -20.48 7.12
CA CYS A 314 2.53 -19.96 7.95
C CYS A 314 2.09 -19.77 9.41
N TYR A 315 0.85 -19.36 9.67
CA TYR A 315 0.28 -19.32 11.02
C TYR A 315 0.35 -20.67 11.73
N LYS A 316 -0.01 -21.76 11.03
CA LYS A 316 0.11 -23.13 11.56
C LYS A 316 1.56 -23.56 11.75
N ALA A 317 2.43 -23.29 10.76
CA ALA A 317 3.86 -23.62 10.83
C ALA A 317 4.57 -22.90 12.00
N ALA A 318 4.13 -21.68 12.33
CA ALA A 318 4.64 -20.90 13.46
C ALA A 318 4.03 -21.29 14.82
N GLY A 319 3.27 -22.39 14.89
CA GLY A 319 2.66 -22.85 16.13
C GLY A 319 1.54 -21.92 16.61
N ASN A 320 0.66 -21.52 15.70
CA ASN A 320 -0.49 -20.64 15.92
C ASN A 320 -0.10 -19.21 16.36
N VAL A 321 1.01 -18.70 15.81
CA VAL A 321 1.43 -17.31 15.97
C VAL A 321 1.25 -16.61 14.63
N MET A 322 0.52 -15.50 14.64
CA MET A 322 0.30 -14.69 13.44
C MET A 322 1.59 -13.96 13.06
N PRO A 323 1.98 -13.91 11.77
CA PRO A 323 3.09 -13.07 11.34
C PRO A 323 2.93 -11.62 11.76
N ASN A 324 3.99 -11.02 12.28
CA ASN A 324 4.04 -9.59 12.61
C ASN A 324 4.33 -8.72 11.39
N PHE A 325 4.98 -9.30 10.38
CA PHE A 325 5.31 -8.61 9.15
C PHE A 325 4.88 -9.48 7.97
N LEU A 326 4.19 -8.89 7.00
CA LEU A 326 3.85 -9.54 5.73
C LEU A 326 4.60 -8.82 4.61
N ALA A 327 5.65 -9.44 4.08
CA ALA A 327 6.47 -8.90 3.00
C ALA A 327 6.00 -9.38 1.63
N VAL A 328 5.81 -8.43 0.70
CA VAL A 328 5.30 -8.67 -0.66
C VAL A 328 6.00 -7.77 -1.69
N ASN A 329 5.98 -8.18 -2.95
CA ASN A 329 6.21 -7.28 -4.10
C ASN A 329 4.90 -6.59 -4.50
N PHE A 330 4.93 -5.51 -5.27
CA PHE A 330 3.79 -4.86 -5.94
C PHE A 330 2.51 -4.78 -5.08
N TYR A 331 2.65 -4.32 -3.84
CA TYR A 331 1.65 -4.51 -2.77
C TYR A 331 0.23 -3.99 -3.11
N MET A 332 0.10 -3.01 -4.01
CA MET A 332 -1.20 -2.47 -4.43
C MET A 332 -1.97 -3.38 -5.40
N ARG A 333 -1.29 -4.30 -6.10
CA ARG A 333 -1.93 -5.15 -7.12
C ARG A 333 -2.74 -6.25 -6.48
N SER A 334 -4.02 -6.35 -6.83
CA SER A 334 -4.92 -7.41 -6.35
C SER A 334 -6.15 -7.56 -7.25
N ASP A 335 -6.99 -8.54 -6.94
CA ASP A 335 -8.28 -8.75 -7.60
C ASP A 335 -9.48 -8.19 -6.83
N GLY A 336 -9.24 -7.34 -5.82
CA GLY A 336 -10.25 -6.81 -4.92
C GLY A 336 -9.65 -6.28 -3.62
N GLY A 337 -9.68 -7.10 -2.56
CA GLY A 337 -9.22 -6.72 -1.22
C GLY A 337 -7.69 -6.73 -1.02
N GLY A 338 -7.00 -7.63 -1.73
CA GLY A 338 -5.54 -7.69 -1.74
C GLY A 338 -4.88 -7.94 -0.40
N VAL A 339 -3.62 -7.51 -0.32
CA VAL A 339 -2.82 -7.54 0.91
C VAL A 339 -3.46 -6.76 2.05
N PHE A 340 -4.24 -5.73 1.75
CA PHE A 340 -4.92 -4.89 2.74
C PHE A 340 -6.05 -5.64 3.44
N ASP A 341 -6.86 -6.43 2.73
CA ASP A 341 -7.87 -7.30 3.36
C ASP A 341 -7.21 -8.45 4.14
N ALA A 342 -6.12 -9.03 3.62
CA ALA A 342 -5.35 -10.02 4.36
C ALA A 342 -4.83 -9.47 5.69
N MET A 343 -4.25 -8.26 5.67
CA MET A 343 -3.76 -7.58 6.87
C MET A 343 -4.86 -7.29 7.90
N ASP A 344 -6.03 -6.85 7.44
CA ASP A 344 -7.19 -6.62 8.32
C ASP A 344 -7.60 -7.90 9.04
N ARG A 345 -7.65 -9.04 8.32
CA ARG A 345 -7.97 -10.35 8.89
C ARG A 345 -6.92 -10.83 9.89
N MET A 346 -5.64 -10.65 9.57
CA MET A 346 -4.52 -10.99 10.45
C MET A 346 -4.60 -10.22 11.77
N ASN A 347 -4.80 -8.90 11.72
CA ASN A 347 -4.96 -8.08 12.92
C ASN A 347 -6.28 -8.34 13.66
N GLY A 348 -7.35 -8.76 12.97
CA GLY A 348 -8.59 -9.19 13.61
C GLY A 348 -8.37 -10.32 14.63
N GLN A 349 -7.40 -11.21 14.38
CA GLN A 349 -7.08 -12.28 15.33
C GLN A 349 -6.57 -11.77 16.67
N ALA A 350 -5.96 -10.57 16.73
CA ALA A 350 -5.48 -9.99 17.98
C ALA A 350 -6.63 -9.66 18.95
N CYS A 351 -7.84 -9.45 18.44
CA CYS A 351 -9.05 -9.20 19.23
C CYS A 351 -10.07 -10.35 19.18
N GLY A 352 -9.73 -11.46 18.52
CA GLY A 352 -10.61 -12.63 18.37
C GLY A 352 -11.70 -12.49 17.30
N CYS A 353 -11.55 -11.55 16.37
CA CYS A 353 -12.50 -11.29 15.30
C CYS A 353 -11.99 -11.70 13.92
N SER A 354 -12.90 -11.84 12.96
CA SER A 354 -12.57 -12.20 11.57
C SER A 354 -11.79 -11.10 10.83
N THR A 355 -11.89 -9.85 11.28
CA THR A 355 -11.23 -8.67 10.71
C THR A 355 -11.04 -7.60 11.78
N VAL A 356 -10.01 -6.76 11.64
CA VAL A 356 -9.71 -5.69 12.59
C VAL A 356 -10.84 -4.67 12.71
N THR A 357 -11.60 -4.43 11.64
CA THR A 357 -12.76 -3.52 11.66
C THR A 357 -13.93 -4.04 12.48
N ALA A 358 -13.94 -5.34 12.79
CA ALA A 358 -14.92 -5.96 13.68
C ALA A 358 -14.51 -5.85 15.16
N CYS A 359 -13.25 -5.50 15.45
CA CYS A 359 -12.81 -5.34 16.82
C CYS A 359 -13.54 -4.18 17.52
N GLN A 360 -13.78 -4.35 18.81
CA GLN A 360 -14.30 -3.31 19.70
C GLN A 360 -13.22 -2.92 20.70
N ALA A 361 -12.78 -1.65 20.67
CA ALA A 361 -11.77 -1.16 21.59
C ALA A 361 -12.23 -1.32 23.06
N GLY A 362 -11.39 -1.94 23.89
CA GLY A 362 -11.67 -2.17 25.31
C GLY A 362 -12.68 -3.29 25.61
N ALA A 363 -13.25 -3.94 24.59
CA ALA A 363 -14.14 -5.08 24.79
C ALA A 363 -13.34 -6.38 25.05
N PRO A 364 -13.95 -7.39 25.69
CA PRO A 364 -13.33 -8.70 25.84
C PRO A 364 -13.00 -9.35 24.50
N PHE A 365 -11.93 -10.16 24.46
CA PHE A 365 -11.54 -10.93 23.28
C PHE A 365 -12.72 -11.73 22.71
N GLY A 366 -12.94 -11.64 21.40
CA GLY A 366 -14.05 -12.28 20.68
C GLY A 366 -15.34 -11.46 20.63
N SER A 367 -15.38 -10.26 21.24
CA SER A 367 -16.55 -9.36 21.17
C SER A 367 -16.51 -8.55 19.87
N CYS A 368 -17.15 -9.10 18.83
CA CYS A 368 -17.04 -8.56 17.47
C CYS A 368 -18.30 -7.81 17.03
N ASN A 369 -18.11 -6.65 16.40
CA ASN A 369 -19.15 -5.98 15.64
C ASN A 369 -19.59 -6.84 14.45
N ASN A 370 -20.87 -6.75 14.09
CA ASN A 370 -21.36 -7.33 12.85
C ASN A 370 -20.96 -6.41 11.69
N VAL A 371 -19.88 -6.77 10.99
CA VAL A 371 -19.38 -6.02 9.84
C VAL A 371 -19.64 -6.82 8.58
N THR A 372 -20.25 -6.18 7.58
CA THR A 372 -20.42 -6.81 6.27
C THR A 372 -19.07 -6.84 5.56
N ILE A 373 -18.43 -8.01 5.53
CA ILE A 373 -17.21 -8.22 4.73
C ILE A 373 -17.62 -8.21 3.25
N PRO A 374 -17.01 -7.39 2.38
CA PRO A 374 -17.25 -7.48 0.94
C PRO A 374 -16.95 -8.90 0.47
N ASN A 375 -17.99 -9.64 0.09
CA ASN A 375 -17.89 -11.06 -0.19
C ASN A 375 -17.16 -11.29 -1.53
N VAL A 376 -16.30 -12.32 -1.60
CA VAL A 376 -15.51 -12.70 -2.79
C VAL A 376 -16.29 -13.66 -3.72
N SER A 377 -17.61 -13.76 -3.58
CA SER A 377 -18.44 -14.70 -4.35
C SER A 377 -19.08 -14.04 -5.59
N PRO A 378 -19.35 -14.80 -6.68
CA PRO A 378 -19.92 -14.26 -7.90
C PRO A 378 -21.33 -13.72 -7.65
N VAL A 379 -21.56 -12.52 -8.17
CA VAL A 379 -22.81 -11.75 -8.22
C VAL A 379 -24.09 -12.60 -8.15
N THR A 380 -24.89 -12.37 -7.11
CA THR A 380 -26.34 -12.32 -7.24
C THR A 380 -26.86 -11.07 -6.54
N ASN A 381 -27.57 -10.24 -7.30
CA ASN A 381 -28.12 -8.95 -6.91
C ASN A 381 -29.09 -9.08 -5.73
N THR A 382 -28.91 -8.29 -4.69
CA THR A 382 -30.01 -7.63 -3.97
C THR A 382 -29.50 -6.42 -3.18
N ALA A 383 -30.26 -5.34 -3.27
CA ALA A 383 -29.89 -3.99 -2.83
C ALA A 383 -30.15 -3.75 -1.33
N GLY A 384 -29.34 -2.85 -0.76
CA GLY A 384 -29.79 -1.87 0.24
C GLY A 384 -29.42 -2.13 1.70
N SER A 385 -28.41 -1.44 2.21
CA SER A 385 -28.55 -0.60 3.41
C SER A 385 -27.39 0.39 3.53
N THR A 386 -27.74 1.65 3.76
CA THR A 386 -26.82 2.77 4.00
C THR A 386 -26.69 2.99 5.50
N SER A 387 -25.46 3.09 6.02
CA SER A 387 -25.20 3.77 7.30
C SER A 387 -23.85 4.51 7.23
N PRO A 388 -23.76 5.78 7.66
CA PRO A 388 -22.54 6.56 7.60
C PRO A 388 -21.75 6.41 8.92
N LEU A 389 -20.50 5.99 8.84
CA LEU A 389 -19.54 6.09 9.95
C LEU A 389 -18.41 7.03 9.53
N SER A 390 -18.52 8.29 9.97
CA SER A 390 -17.43 9.24 9.96
C SER A 390 -16.43 8.85 11.05
N ASN A 391 -15.24 8.40 10.68
CA ASN A 391 -14.11 8.33 11.59
C ASN A 391 -13.00 9.22 11.03
N SER A 392 -12.73 10.30 11.78
CA SER A 392 -11.57 11.16 11.66
C SER A 392 -10.32 10.40 12.09
N ALA A 393 -9.81 9.53 11.21
CA ALA A 393 -8.42 9.11 11.20
C ALA A 393 -7.70 9.97 10.15
N GLY A 394 -6.43 10.32 10.36
CA GLY A 394 -5.64 11.19 9.49
C GLY A 394 -5.82 10.88 8.01
N SER A 395 -6.74 11.58 7.36
CA SER A 395 -7.12 11.38 5.98
C SER A 395 -6.24 12.31 5.17
N PHE A 396 -5.23 11.75 4.50
CA PHE A 396 -4.56 12.49 3.45
C PHE A 396 -5.57 12.67 2.31
N THR A 397 -5.97 13.91 2.07
CA THR A 397 -6.90 14.28 1.00
C THR A 397 -6.14 14.35 -0.33
N GLY A 398 -5.92 13.19 -0.95
CA GLY A 398 -5.34 13.10 -2.28
C GLY A 398 -5.65 11.77 -2.94
N SER A 399 -6.06 11.78 -4.22
CA SER A 399 -6.05 10.59 -5.05
C SER A 399 -4.61 10.27 -5.42
N VAL A 400 -4.09 9.14 -4.96
CA VAL A 400 -2.77 8.66 -5.39
C VAL A 400 -2.96 7.88 -6.69
N GLN A 401 -2.46 8.46 -7.78
CA GLN A 401 -2.45 7.85 -9.10
C GLN A 401 -1.14 7.08 -9.24
N PHE A 402 -1.19 5.83 -9.73
CA PHE A 402 0.00 5.20 -10.28
C PHE A 402 0.57 6.11 -11.38
N SER A 403 1.90 6.15 -11.52
CA SER A 403 2.57 6.74 -12.68
C SER A 403 2.01 6.21 -14.01
N LYS A 404 1.38 5.03 -14.00
CA LYS A 404 0.56 4.48 -15.09
C LYS A 404 -0.83 4.08 -14.59
N SER A 405 -1.82 4.95 -14.73
CA SER A 405 -3.20 4.46 -14.92
C SER A 405 -3.23 3.70 -16.24
N ALA A 406 -4.01 2.60 -16.29
CA ALA A 406 -4.20 1.79 -17.49
C ALA A 406 -4.26 2.68 -18.73
N THR A 407 -3.28 2.54 -19.62
CA THR A 407 -3.26 3.25 -20.90
C THR A 407 -4.63 3.12 -21.51
N LYS A 408 -5.29 4.27 -21.68
CA LYS A 408 -6.51 4.39 -22.47
C LYS A 408 -6.20 3.67 -23.77
N ILE A 409 -6.85 2.54 -24.03
CA ILE A 409 -7.05 2.11 -25.41
C ILE A 409 -7.78 3.31 -26.00
N GLN A 410 -7.08 4.12 -26.80
CA GLN A 410 -7.70 5.19 -27.56
C GLN A 410 -8.66 4.50 -28.52
N SER A 411 -9.90 4.31 -28.10
CA SER A 411 -10.98 4.24 -29.06
C SER A 411 -10.97 5.61 -29.76
N PRO A 412 -10.92 5.65 -31.09
CA PRO A 412 -11.02 6.92 -31.80
C PRO A 412 -12.35 7.54 -31.37
N ASN A 413 -12.26 8.71 -30.75
CA ASN A 413 -13.37 9.48 -30.24
C ASN A 413 -14.42 9.57 -31.36
N SER A 414 -15.63 9.06 -31.14
CA SER A 414 -16.68 8.98 -32.17
C SER A 414 -16.94 10.35 -32.81
N PHE A 415 -16.70 11.42 -32.05
CA PHE A 415 -16.76 12.81 -32.51
C PHE A 415 -15.72 13.15 -33.59
N VAL A 416 -14.49 12.63 -33.48
CA VAL A 416 -13.41 12.84 -34.47
C VAL A 416 -13.72 12.09 -35.77
N LEU A 417 -14.26 10.86 -35.67
CA LEU A 417 -14.76 10.12 -36.84
C LEU A 417 -15.92 10.87 -37.53
N SER A 418 -16.89 11.40 -36.77
CA SER A 418 -18.00 12.19 -37.33
C SER A 418 -17.53 13.46 -38.02
N VAL A 419 -16.55 14.17 -37.46
CA VAL A 419 -15.98 15.38 -38.06
C VAL A 419 -15.18 15.06 -39.32
N PHE A 420 -14.41 13.96 -39.34
CA PHE A 420 -13.69 13.51 -40.55
C PHE A 420 -14.64 13.12 -41.69
N PHE A 421 -15.75 12.42 -41.40
CA PHE A 421 -16.76 12.09 -42.41
C PHE A 421 -17.51 13.34 -42.92
N SER A 422 -17.75 14.32 -42.06
CA SER A 422 -18.42 15.57 -42.43
C SER A 422 -17.55 16.45 -43.35
N ILE A 423 -16.25 16.54 -43.06
CA ILE A 423 -15.28 17.31 -43.88
C ILE A 423 -15.04 16.64 -45.24
N SER A 424 -14.98 15.30 -45.27
CA SER A 424 -14.82 14.54 -46.52
C SER A 424 -16.03 14.68 -47.44
N SER A 425 -17.23 14.78 -46.87
CA SER A 425 -18.48 14.98 -47.61
C SER A 425 -18.57 16.38 -48.23
N ILE A 426 -18.09 17.40 -47.52
CA ILE A 426 -18.06 18.80 -48.01
C ILE A 426 -17.03 18.97 -49.13
N LEU A 427 -15.88 18.29 -49.06
CA LEU A 427 -14.85 18.34 -50.11
C LEU A 427 -15.28 17.61 -51.39
N ILE A 428 -16.07 16.54 -51.31
CA ILE A 428 -16.61 15.84 -52.49
C ILE A 428 -17.69 16.69 -53.18
N ILE A 429 -18.49 17.45 -52.44
CA ILE A 429 -19.50 18.36 -53.01
C ILE A 429 -18.85 19.55 -53.73
N LEU A 430 -17.70 20.04 -53.24
CA LEU A 430 -16.92 21.11 -53.87
C LEU A 430 -16.09 20.66 -55.08
N TRP A 431 -16.02 19.37 -55.38
CA TRP A 431 -15.29 18.81 -56.53
C TRP A 431 -16.22 18.42 -57.70
N ILE A 432 -17.54 18.54 -57.52
CA ILE A 432 -18.59 18.18 -58.51
C ILE A 432 -19.36 19.44 -59.00
N GLN A 433 -18.89 20.64 -58.66
CA GLN A 433 -19.26 21.90 -59.32
C GLN A 433 -18.04 22.44 -60.06
#